data_AF-A0AAP0HB37-F1
#
_entry.id   AF-A0AAP0HB37-F1
#
_cell.length_a   1.000
_cell.length_b   1.000
_cell.length_c   1.000
_cell.angle_alpha   90.00
_cell.angle_beta   90.00
_cell.angle_gamma   90.00
#
_symmetry.space_group_name_H-M   'P 1'
#
loop_
_entity.id
_entity.type
_entity.pdbx_description
1 polymer ?
#
loop_
_entity_poly.entity_id
_entity_poly.type
_entity_poly.pdbx_seq_one_letter_code
_entity_poly.pdbx_strand_id
1 'polypeptide(L)'
;MLTNWSTTETRLHKFRDLRTEQKTGGLNRLPKRDAAMLKRQLSHLQTYLGGIKYMTGLPDIVIIVDQHEEYTALQECITLGIPTICLIDTNCDPDLADISIPANDDAISSIRLILNKLVFAICEGRSGYKRNP
;
A
#
# COMPACT_ATOMS: atom_id res chain seq x y z
N MET A 1 -6.45 7.36 -1.00
CA MET A 1 -5.13 7.52 -0.35
C MET A 1 -4.14 8.30 -1.21
N LEU A 2 -4.11 8.07 -2.53
CA LEU A 2 -3.12 8.62 -3.45
C LEU A 2 -3.44 10.07 -3.84
N THR A 3 -4.70 10.36 -4.21
CA THR A 3 -5.14 11.69 -4.69
C THR A 3 -4.97 12.80 -3.67
N ASN A 4 -5.12 12.48 -2.38
CA ASN A 4 -4.87 13.40 -1.26
C ASN A 4 -3.55 13.07 -0.54
N TRP A 5 -2.45 13.06 -1.29
CA TRP A 5 -1.14 12.68 -0.77
C TRP A 5 -0.66 13.56 0.39
N SER A 6 -0.87 14.88 0.33
CA SER A 6 -0.45 15.82 1.39
C SER A 6 -1.05 15.49 2.76
N THR A 7 -2.33 15.08 2.79
CA THR A 7 -2.98 14.62 4.03
C THR A 7 -2.44 13.27 4.47
N THR A 8 -2.23 12.34 3.53
CA THR A 8 -1.66 11.01 3.82
C THR A 8 -0.24 11.11 4.39
N GLU A 9 0.58 11.98 3.82
CA GLU A 9 1.94 12.30 4.28
C GLU A 9 1.93 12.85 5.71
N THR A 10 1.05 13.80 6.00
CA THR A 10 0.89 14.34 7.36
C THR A 10 0.52 13.25 8.37
N ARG A 11 -0.37 12.32 7.99
CA ARG A 11 -0.72 11.16 8.83
C ARG A 11 0.43 10.16 8.99
N LEU A 12 1.25 9.98 7.95
CA LEU A 12 2.46 9.17 7.99
C LEU A 12 3.51 9.74 8.95
N HIS A 13 3.70 11.07 8.95
CA HIS A 13 4.56 11.74 9.93
C HIS A 13 4.07 11.47 11.36
N LYS A 14 2.79 11.73 11.63
CA LYS A 14 2.19 11.44 12.95
C LYS A 14 2.35 9.98 13.37
N PHE A 15 2.22 9.05 12.41
CA PHE A 15 2.43 7.63 12.67
C PHE A 15 3.89 7.31 13.04
N ARG A 16 4.87 7.92 12.37
CA ARG A 16 6.30 7.78 12.69
C ARG A 16 6.62 8.33 14.08
N ASP A 17 6.04 9.47 14.44
CA ASP A 17 6.23 10.10 15.76
C ASP A 17 5.69 9.21 16.88
N LEU A 18 4.42 8.77 16.78
CA LEU A 18 3.80 7.89 17.77
C LEU A 18 4.53 6.54 17.91
N ARG A 19 5.06 6.00 16.81
CA ARG A 19 5.88 4.79 16.84
C ARG A 19 7.21 5.01 17.56
N THR A 20 7.80 6.19 17.41
CA THR A 20 9.04 6.56 18.11
C THR A 20 8.78 6.74 19.59
N GLU A 21 7.72 7.45 19.97
CA GLU A 21 7.31 7.61 21.37
C GLU A 21 6.99 6.29 22.06
N GLN A 22 6.36 5.35 21.35
CA GLN A 22 6.13 4.01 21.88
C GLN A 22 7.44 3.28 22.16
N LYS A 23 8.42 3.36 21.24
CA LYS A 23 9.71 2.69 21.37
C LYS A 23 10.57 3.30 22.49
N THR A 24 10.55 4.61 22.66
CA THR A 24 11.31 5.31 23.70
C THR A 24 10.64 5.25 25.08
N GLY A 25 9.45 4.65 25.17
CA GLY A 25 8.70 4.54 26.43
C GLY A 25 8.01 5.83 26.85
N GLY A 26 7.91 6.84 25.97
CA GLY A 26 7.25 8.12 26.24
C GLY A 26 5.78 7.95 26.66
N LEU A 27 5.09 6.98 26.07
CA LEU A 27 3.69 6.64 26.41
C LEU A 27 3.51 6.19 27.87
N ASN A 28 4.55 5.68 28.53
CA ASN A 28 4.47 5.19 29.91
C ASN A 28 4.49 6.32 30.94
N ARG A 29 4.87 7.55 30.53
CA ARG A 29 4.87 8.74 31.38
C ARG A 29 3.51 9.43 31.43
N LEU A 30 2.57 9.01 30.58
CA LEU A 30 1.24 9.60 30.47
C LEU A 30 0.23 8.91 31.40
N PRO A 31 -0.86 9.59 31.78
CA PRO A 31 -1.99 8.95 32.45
C PRO A 31 -2.52 7.75 31.66
N LYS A 32 -3.01 6.72 32.38
CA LYS A 32 -3.51 5.47 31.77
C LYS A 32 -4.54 5.71 30.66
N ARG A 33 -5.41 6.71 30.83
CA ARG A 33 -6.42 7.09 29.85
C ARG A 33 -5.79 7.58 28.54
N ASP A 34 -4.84 8.51 28.62
CA ASP A 34 -4.22 9.12 27.46
C ASP A 34 -3.30 8.12 26.74
N ALA A 35 -2.55 7.33 27.51
CA ALA A 35 -1.76 6.23 26.96
C ALA A 35 -2.63 5.20 26.22
N ALA A 36 -3.83 4.89 26.71
CA ALA A 36 -4.76 3.99 26.04
C ALA A 36 -5.31 4.60 24.74
N MET A 37 -5.64 5.90 24.72
CA MET A 37 -6.08 6.59 23.51
C MET A 37 -5.01 6.60 22.43
N LEU A 38 -3.76 6.92 22.79
CA LEU A 38 -2.64 6.94 21.84
C LEU A 38 -2.32 5.53 21.31
N LYS A 39 -2.41 4.49 22.14
CA LYS A 39 -2.27 3.09 21.69
C LYS A 39 -3.34 2.69 20.68
N ARG A 40 -4.60 3.08 20.91
CA ARG A 40 -5.70 2.84 19.95
C ARG A 40 -5.45 3.56 18.63
N GLN A 41 -5.04 4.83 18.71
CA GLN A 41 -4.71 5.61 17.52
C GLN A 41 -3.54 4.99 16.76
N LEU A 42 -2.49 4.54 17.45
CA LEU A 42 -1.34 3.89 16.84
C LEU A 42 -1.74 2.57 16.16
N SER A 43 -2.59 1.77 16.81
CA SER A 43 -3.13 0.54 16.21
C SER A 43 -3.90 0.83 14.93
N HIS A 44 -4.76 1.85 14.95
CA HIS A 44 -5.52 2.27 13.77
C HIS A 44 -4.57 2.70 12.64
N LEU A 45 -3.62 3.59 12.92
CA LEU A 45 -2.63 4.03 11.91
C LEU A 45 -1.76 2.88 11.39
N GLN A 46 -1.41 1.91 12.24
CA GLN A 46 -0.64 0.74 11.83
C GLN A 46 -1.41 -0.17 10.86
N THR A 47 -2.73 -0.29 11.00
CA THR A 47 -3.59 -1.05 10.06
C THR A 47 -3.61 -0.40 8.69
N TYR A 48 -3.83 0.92 8.60
CA TYR A 48 -4.01 1.61 7.31
C TYR A 48 -2.72 2.11 6.65
N LEU A 49 -1.73 2.56 7.44
CA LEU A 49 -0.50 3.17 6.93
C LEU A 49 0.73 2.26 7.07
N GLY A 50 0.56 1.07 7.64
CA GLY A 50 1.65 0.14 7.91
C GLY A 50 2.43 -0.28 6.67
N GLY A 51 1.73 -0.50 5.55
CA GLY A 51 2.30 -0.91 4.27
C GLY A 51 3.07 0.22 3.57
N ILE A 52 2.65 1.48 3.75
CA ILE A 52 3.22 2.65 3.08
C ILE A 52 4.15 3.48 3.96
N LYS A 53 4.50 2.99 5.16
CA LYS A 53 5.34 3.71 6.14
C LYS A 53 6.69 4.18 5.61
N TYR A 54 7.22 3.52 4.59
CA TYR A 54 8.52 3.82 3.97
C TYR A 54 8.41 4.65 2.70
N MET A 55 7.19 4.89 2.19
CA MET A 55 6.99 5.77 1.05
C MET A 55 7.27 7.22 1.46
N THR A 56 7.96 7.94 0.57
CA THR A 56 8.28 9.37 0.71
C THR A 56 7.59 10.21 -0.35
N GLY A 57 6.98 9.58 -1.35
CA GLY A 57 6.26 10.23 -2.44
C GLY A 57 5.22 9.29 -3.04
N LEU A 58 4.54 9.78 -4.08
CA LEU A 58 3.62 8.98 -4.86
C LEU A 58 4.35 7.83 -5.59
N PRO A 59 3.70 6.68 -5.76
CA PRO A 59 4.26 5.58 -6.54
C PRO A 59 4.16 5.88 -8.04
N ASP A 60 5.16 5.45 -8.81
CA ASP A 60 5.14 5.56 -10.27
C ASP A 60 4.37 4.41 -10.95
N ILE A 61 4.19 3.28 -10.27
CA ILE A 61 3.44 2.11 -10.76
C ILE A 61 2.68 1.50 -9.58
N VAL A 62 1.44 1.07 -9.80
CA VAL A 62 0.62 0.37 -8.79
C VAL A 62 0.21 -1.01 -9.31
N ILE A 63 0.34 -2.03 -8.46
CA ILE A 63 -0.15 -3.38 -8.72
C ILE A 63 -1.41 -3.58 -7.88
N ILE A 64 -2.51 -3.96 -8.51
CA ILE A 64 -3.83 -4.13 -7.89
C ILE A 64 -4.27 -5.59 -8.05
N VAL A 65 -4.87 -6.13 -6.98
CA VAL A 65 -5.54 -7.42 -6.96
C VAL A 65 -6.99 -7.16 -6.61
N ASP A 66 -7.91 -7.82 -7.32
CA ASP A 66 -9.36 -7.63 -7.21
C ASP A 66 -9.80 -6.19 -7.56
N GLN A 67 -10.30 -6.02 -8.79
CA GLN A 67 -10.74 -4.72 -9.28
C GLN A 67 -12.01 -4.24 -8.57
N HIS A 68 -12.87 -5.16 -8.14
CA HIS A 68 -14.18 -4.83 -7.59
C HIS A 68 -14.03 -4.30 -6.15
N GLU A 69 -13.22 -4.96 -5.33
CA GLU A 69 -12.90 -4.48 -3.98
C GLU A 69 -12.05 -3.20 -4.00
N GLU A 70 -11.09 -3.10 -4.93
CA GLU A 70 -10.12 -1.99 -5.00
C GLU A 70 -10.45 -0.92 -6.06
N TYR A 71 -11.73 -0.78 -6.44
CA TYR A 71 -12.17 0.19 -7.44
C TYR A 71 -11.72 1.63 -7.13
N THR A 72 -11.72 2.01 -5.85
CA THR A 72 -11.27 3.35 -5.43
C THR A 72 -9.78 3.55 -5.70
N ALA A 73 -8.94 2.53 -5.47
CA ALA A 73 -7.50 2.62 -5.75
C ALA A 73 -7.25 2.79 -7.25
N LEU A 74 -8.00 2.07 -8.09
CA LEU A 74 -7.93 2.18 -9.55
C LEU A 74 -8.30 3.59 -10.02
N GLN A 75 -9.43 4.13 -9.54
CA GLN A 75 -9.87 5.50 -9.87
C GLN A 75 -8.87 6.57 -9.45
N GLU A 76 -8.26 6.42 -8.28
CA GLU A 76 -7.21 7.33 -7.83
C GLU A 76 -5.97 7.25 -8.73
N CYS A 77 -5.58 6.06 -9.18
CA CYS A 77 -4.45 5.89 -10.11
C CYS A 77 -4.74 6.54 -11.46
N ILE A 78 -5.94 6.31 -12.04
CA ILE A 78 -6.39 6.92 -13.30
C ILE A 78 -6.38 8.45 -13.18
N THR A 79 -6.92 8.99 -12.09
CA THR A 79 -6.96 10.45 -11.84
C THR A 79 -5.56 11.07 -11.79
N LEU A 80 -4.59 10.34 -11.25
CA LEU A 80 -3.21 10.79 -11.12
C LEU A 80 -2.33 10.44 -12.33
N GLY A 81 -2.85 9.67 -13.30
CA GLY A 81 -2.09 9.16 -14.43
C GLY A 81 -0.99 8.16 -14.03
N ILE A 82 -1.20 7.40 -12.96
CA ILE A 82 -0.28 6.37 -12.49
C ILE A 82 -0.60 5.04 -13.18
N PRO A 83 0.34 4.45 -13.95
CA PRO A 83 0.13 3.16 -14.59
C PRO A 83 -0.19 2.03 -13.61
N THR A 84 -1.15 1.19 -14.00
CA THR A 84 -1.70 0.10 -13.19
C THR A 84 -1.48 -1.26 -13.83
N ILE A 85 -1.08 -2.23 -13.01
CA ILE A 85 -1.05 -3.66 -13.35
C ILE A 85 -2.11 -4.35 -12.50
N CYS A 86 -3.17 -4.87 -13.11
CA CYS A 86 -4.31 -5.44 -12.39
C CYS A 86 -4.49 -6.92 -12.70
N LEU A 87 -4.77 -7.72 -11.67
CA LEU A 87 -5.35 -9.05 -11.86
C LEU A 87 -6.85 -8.89 -12.12
N ILE A 88 -7.35 -9.52 -13.18
CA ILE A 88 -8.72 -9.34 -13.68
C ILE A 88 -9.38 -10.70 -13.83
N ASP A 89 -10.50 -10.89 -13.13
CA ASP A 89 -11.37 -12.05 -13.29
C ASP A 89 -12.52 -11.78 -14.28
N THR A 90 -13.40 -12.75 -14.50
CA THR A 90 -14.47 -12.72 -15.48
C THR A 90 -15.53 -11.63 -15.26
N ASN A 91 -15.62 -11.08 -14.06
CA ASN A 91 -16.57 -10.05 -13.64
C ASN A 91 -16.00 -8.62 -13.68
N CYS A 92 -14.78 -8.46 -14.17
CA CYS A 92 -14.01 -7.20 -14.15
C CYS A 92 -13.95 -6.55 -15.54
N ASP A 93 -13.77 -5.21 -15.58
CA ASP A 93 -13.63 -4.42 -16.81
C ASP A 93 -12.13 -4.21 -17.14
N PRO A 94 -11.61 -4.82 -18.23
CA PRO A 94 -10.20 -4.75 -18.57
C PRO A 94 -9.73 -3.37 -19.05
N ASP A 95 -10.63 -2.46 -19.41
CA ASP A 95 -10.29 -1.14 -19.95
C ASP A 95 -9.86 -0.14 -18.86
N LEU A 96 -10.13 -0.46 -17.59
CA LEU A 96 -9.79 0.41 -16.47
C LEU A 96 -8.34 0.23 -15.96
N ALA A 97 -7.62 -0.79 -16.43
CA ALA A 97 -6.22 -1.03 -16.07
C ALA A 97 -5.31 -0.97 -17.30
N ASP A 98 -4.10 -0.43 -17.14
CA ASP A 98 -3.16 -0.28 -18.26
C ASP A 98 -2.59 -1.65 -18.70
N ILE A 99 -2.32 -2.51 -17.73
CA ILE A 99 -1.88 -3.89 -17.96
C ILE A 99 -2.79 -4.84 -17.18
N SER A 100 -3.64 -5.52 -17.94
CA SER A 100 -4.61 -6.48 -17.42
C SER A 100 -4.06 -7.90 -17.49
N ILE A 101 -3.98 -8.59 -16.35
CA ILE A 101 -3.57 -10.00 -16.22
C ILE A 101 -4.81 -10.83 -15.94
N PRO A 102 -5.32 -11.60 -16.92
CA PRO A 102 -6.46 -12.50 -16.69
C PRO A 102 -6.12 -13.55 -15.64
N ALA A 103 -6.85 -13.57 -14.55
CA ALA A 103 -6.57 -14.43 -13.40
C ALA A 103 -7.81 -14.59 -12.52
N ASN A 104 -7.91 -15.74 -11.85
CA ASN A 104 -8.87 -15.91 -10.76
C ASN A 104 -8.34 -15.16 -9.51
N ASP A 105 -9.07 -14.15 -9.06
CA ASP A 105 -8.79 -13.34 -7.87
C ASP A 105 -9.42 -13.90 -6.58
N ASP A 106 -10.45 -14.75 -6.67
CA ASP A 106 -10.99 -15.49 -5.51
C ASP A 106 -10.01 -16.53 -4.92
N ALA A 107 -9.14 -17.10 -5.76
CA ALA A 107 -8.29 -18.22 -5.40
C ALA A 107 -6.95 -17.76 -4.83
N ILE A 108 -6.72 -18.03 -3.53
CA ILE A 108 -5.43 -17.75 -2.85
C ILE A 108 -4.23 -18.36 -3.61
N SER A 109 -4.39 -19.56 -4.19
CA SER A 109 -3.34 -20.21 -4.98
C SER A 109 -2.99 -19.43 -6.25
N SER A 110 -4.00 -18.89 -6.95
CA SER A 110 -3.85 -18.06 -8.15
C SER A 110 -3.15 -16.74 -7.82
N ILE A 111 -3.68 -16.00 -6.84
CA ILE A 111 -3.07 -14.74 -6.36
C ILE A 111 -1.61 -14.98 -5.96
N ARG A 112 -1.35 -16.02 -5.15
CA ARG A 112 0.00 -16.33 -4.68
C ARG A 112 0.94 -16.67 -5.83
N LEU A 113 0.49 -17.43 -6.83
CA LEU A 113 1.32 -17.78 -7.98
C LEU A 113 1.73 -16.53 -8.77
N ILE A 114 0.76 -15.68 -9.09
CA ILE A 114 0.97 -14.48 -9.91
C ILE A 114 1.82 -13.46 -9.16
N LEU A 115 1.47 -13.15 -7.91
CA LEU A 115 2.23 -12.20 -7.09
C LEU A 115 3.66 -12.68 -6.87
N ASN A 116 3.89 -13.98 -6.62
CA ASN A 116 5.26 -14.50 -6.47
C ASN A 116 6.07 -14.32 -7.76
N LYS A 117 5.45 -14.50 -8.93
CA LYS A 117 6.13 -14.31 -10.22
C LYS A 117 6.45 -12.84 -10.46
N LEU A 118 5.53 -11.93 -10.15
CA LEU A 118 5.75 -10.48 -10.23
C LEU A 118 6.84 -10.03 -9.26
N VAL A 119 6.81 -10.48 -8.00
CA VAL A 119 7.83 -10.17 -6.99
C VAL A 119 9.20 -10.68 -7.42
N PHE A 120 9.26 -11.88 -8.01
CA PHE A 120 10.50 -12.42 -8.57
C PHE A 120 11.07 -11.49 -9.65
N ALA A 121 10.25 -11.07 -10.61
CA ALA A 121 10.66 -10.14 -11.66
C ALA A 121 11.13 -8.78 -11.10
N ILE A 122 10.41 -8.23 -10.10
CA ILE A 122 10.81 -7.00 -9.40
C ILE A 122 12.17 -7.18 -8.71
N CYS A 123 12.42 -8.34 -8.10
CA CYS A 123 13.68 -8.64 -7.43
C CYS A 123 14.84 -8.77 -8.41
N GLU A 124 14.63 -9.41 -9.56
CA GLU A 124 15.61 -9.49 -10.65
C GLU A 124 15.91 -8.10 -11.21
N GLY A 125 14.89 -7.32 -11.54
CA GLY A 125 15.03 -5.94 -12.03
C GLY A 125 15.76 -5.04 -11.04
N ARG A 126 15.43 -5.13 -9.74
CA ARG A 126 16.13 -4.39 -8.68
C ARG A 126 17.60 -4.78 -8.58
N SER A 127 17.93 -6.06 -8.75
CA SER A 127 19.30 -6.55 -8.72
C SER A 127 20.09 -6.10 -9.95
N GLY A 128 19.44 -6.01 -11.11
CA GLY A 128 19.98 -5.44 -12.33
C GLY A 128 20.26 -3.94 -12.20
N TYR A 129 19.28 -3.16 -11.72
CA TYR A 129 19.41 -1.72 -11.48
C TYR A 129 20.57 -1.41 -10.50
N LYS A 130 20.72 -2.19 -9.42
CA LYS A 130 21.86 -2.01 -8.50
C LYS A 130 23.22 -2.23 -9.15
N ARG A 131 23.29 -2.98 -10.25
CA ARG A 131 24.54 -3.21 -11.01
C ARG A 131 24.79 -2.11 -12.03
N ASN A 132 23.74 -1.51 -12.59
CA ASN A 132 23.78 -0.39 -13.54
C ASN A 132 22.78 0.70 -13.10
N PRO A 133 23.17 1.60 -12.20
CA PRO A 133 22.32 2.71 -11.76
C PRO A 133 22.10 3.76 -12.85
#